data_AF-Q1MTJ3-F1
#
_entry.id   AF-Q1MTJ3-F1
#
_cell.length_a   1.000
_cell.length_b   1.000
_cell.length_c   1.000
_cell.angle_alpha   90.00
_cell.angle_beta   90.00
_cell.angle_gamma   90.00
#
_symmetry.space_group_name_H-M   'P 1'
#
loop_
_entity.id
_entity.type
_entity.pdbx_description
1 polymer ?
#
loop_
_entity_poly.entity_id
_entity_poly.type
_entity_poly.pdbx_seq_one_letter_code
_entity_poly.pdbx_strand_id
1 'polypeptide(L)'
;MGLLDGSARRDADRLMLFRSQVLFWMLCAPDGHAKNFSLALRPGGAYALTPLYDVMSAYPLLGEGPGRLSPHKIRLAMAVRSKNAHWKMQDIQRRHWLALGQRHGIVTPDGGDAAAIVDSLVARTPEVVRTVRAALPEGFPQPLADRILQGLRSAADRLAA
;
A
#
# COMPACT_ATOMS: atom_id res chain seq x y z
N MET A 1 -11.20 7.99 -5.91
CA MET A 1 -11.90 6.74 -6.31
C MET A 1 -12.92 6.95 -7.42
N GLY A 2 -13.60 8.10 -7.52
CA GLY A 2 -14.67 8.33 -8.51
C GLY A 2 -14.36 7.96 -9.97
N LEU A 3 -13.12 8.15 -10.43
CA LEU A 3 -12.71 7.73 -11.77
C LEU A 3 -12.89 6.21 -11.98
N LEU A 4 -12.61 5.39 -10.98
CA LEU A 4 -12.73 3.93 -11.10
C LEU A 4 -14.17 3.43 -10.98
N ASP A 5 -15.14 4.31 -10.66
CA ASP A 5 -16.56 3.93 -10.72
C ASP A 5 -17.03 3.67 -12.16
N GLY A 6 -16.36 4.26 -13.15
CA GLY A 6 -16.61 3.99 -14.58
C GLY A 6 -15.72 2.90 -15.18
N SER A 7 -14.90 2.21 -14.37
CA SER A 7 -14.07 1.11 -14.89
C SER A 7 -14.93 -0.08 -15.31
N ALA A 8 -14.55 -0.73 -16.41
CA ALA A 8 -15.09 -2.02 -16.84
C ALA A 8 -14.86 -3.14 -15.82
N ARG A 9 -13.96 -2.95 -14.85
CA ARG A 9 -13.70 -3.84 -13.71
C ARG A 9 -13.83 -3.10 -12.38
N ARG A 10 -14.84 -2.24 -12.27
CA ARG A 10 -15.09 -1.33 -11.13
C ARG A 10 -14.65 -1.89 -9.77
N ASP A 11 -15.24 -2.99 -9.32
CA ASP A 11 -15.01 -3.47 -7.96
C ASP A 11 -13.58 -4.01 -7.77
N ALA A 12 -13.06 -4.74 -8.78
CA ALA A 12 -11.70 -5.26 -8.75
C ALA A 12 -10.64 -4.14 -8.77
N ASP A 13 -10.84 -3.10 -9.58
CA ASP A 13 -9.90 -1.99 -9.72
C ASP A 13 -9.90 -1.09 -8.48
N ARG A 14 -11.09 -0.85 -7.89
CA ARG A 14 -11.21 -0.09 -6.63
C ARG A 14 -10.61 -0.85 -5.46
N LEU A 15 -10.82 -2.17 -5.41
CA LEU A 15 -10.18 -3.04 -4.43
C LEU A 15 -8.66 -3.05 -4.61
N MET A 16 -8.17 -3.13 -5.85
CA MET A 16 -6.74 -3.08 -6.16
C MET A 16 -6.12 -1.75 -5.73
N LEU A 17 -6.77 -0.62 -6.04
CA LEU A 17 -6.32 0.70 -5.61
C LEU A 17 -6.32 0.83 -4.07
N PHE A 18 -7.36 0.34 -3.39
CA PHE A 18 -7.38 0.38 -1.92
C PHE A 18 -6.24 -0.45 -1.32
N ARG A 19 -6.07 -1.70 -1.78
CA ARG A 19 -4.99 -2.59 -1.32
C ARG A 19 -3.61 -2.01 -1.60
N SER A 20 -3.40 -1.41 -2.77
CA SER A 20 -2.11 -0.79 -3.11
C SER A 20 -1.78 0.36 -2.18
N GLN A 21 -2.75 1.19 -1.82
CA GLN A 21 -2.54 2.29 -0.87
C GLN A 21 -2.13 1.80 0.52
N VAL A 22 -2.77 0.72 1.01
CA VAL A 22 -2.38 0.09 2.29
C VAL A 22 -0.96 -0.47 2.17
N LEU A 23 -0.64 -1.17 1.07
CA LEU A 23 0.69 -1.73 0.83
C LEU A 23 1.79 -0.67 0.69
N PHE A 24 1.52 0.45 0.03
CA PHE A 24 2.47 1.57 -0.07
C PHE A 24 2.80 2.14 1.30
N TRP A 25 1.80 2.22 2.19
CA TRP A 25 2.07 2.58 3.57
C TRP A 25 2.87 1.50 4.31
N MET A 26 2.51 0.23 4.15
CA MET A 26 3.23 -0.89 4.78
C MET A 26 4.68 -1.02 4.32
N LEU A 27 4.98 -0.64 3.08
CA LEU A 27 6.32 -0.63 2.50
C LEU A 27 7.05 0.71 2.69
N CYS A 28 6.42 1.68 3.35
CA CYS A 28 6.93 3.04 3.44
C CYS A 28 7.35 3.59 2.06
N ALA A 29 6.48 3.43 1.06
CA ALA A 29 6.68 3.88 -0.31
C ALA A 29 6.02 5.27 -0.50
N PRO A 30 6.78 6.38 -0.42
CA PRO A 30 6.21 7.72 -0.43
C PRO A 30 5.75 8.16 -1.83
N ASP A 31 6.30 7.56 -2.89
CA ASP A 31 6.16 8.04 -4.26
C ASP A 31 4.98 7.45 -5.04
N GLY A 32 4.04 6.77 -4.36
CA GLY A 32 2.82 6.23 -4.98
C GLY A 32 1.82 7.31 -5.38
N HIS A 33 2.19 8.20 -6.30
CA HIS A 33 1.36 9.31 -6.78
C HIS A 33 0.53 8.91 -8.00
N ALA A 34 -0.38 9.79 -8.45
CA ALA A 34 -1.34 9.48 -9.52
C ALA A 34 -0.70 8.98 -10.83
N LYS A 35 0.55 9.37 -11.14
CA LYS A 35 1.25 8.95 -12.36
C LYS A 35 1.78 7.51 -12.32
N ASN A 36 1.83 6.85 -11.16
CA ASN A 36 2.20 5.42 -11.06
C ASN A 36 0.98 4.49 -11.23
N PHE A 37 -0.18 5.06 -11.58
CA PHE A 37 -1.36 4.31 -11.95
C PHE A 37 -1.71 4.64 -13.39
N SER A 38 -1.93 3.62 -14.20
CA SER A 38 -2.34 3.75 -15.59
C SER A 38 -3.67 3.05 -15.86
N LEU A 39 -4.36 3.49 -16.91
CA LEU A 39 -5.59 2.89 -17.39
C LEU A 39 -5.36 2.30 -18.78
N ALA A 40 -5.75 1.04 -18.97
CA ALA A 40 -5.84 0.44 -20.28
C ALA A 40 -7.17 0.85 -20.92
N LEU A 41 -7.10 1.62 -22.01
CA LEU A 41 -8.26 1.99 -22.82
C LEU A 41 -8.71 0.80 -23.67
N ARG A 42 -10.02 0.61 -23.77
CA ARG A 42 -10.68 -0.47 -24.52
C ARG A 42 -11.70 0.10 -25.50
N PRO A 43 -12.13 -0.69 -26.50
CA PRO A 43 -13.16 -0.27 -27.43
C PRO A 43 -14.42 0.25 -26.72
N GLY A 44 -15.09 1.23 -27.33
CA GLY A 44 -16.32 1.81 -26.80
C GLY A 44 -16.14 2.72 -25.58
N GLY A 45 -14.92 3.22 -25.32
CA GLY A 45 -14.64 4.13 -24.20
C GLY A 45 -14.51 3.44 -22.84
N ALA A 46 -14.56 2.10 -22.81
CA ALA A 46 -14.30 1.32 -21.62
C ALA A 46 -12.82 1.43 -21.21
N TYR A 47 -12.54 1.28 -19.92
CA TYR A 47 -11.17 1.22 -19.41
C TYR A 47 -11.07 0.35 -18.17
N ALA A 48 -9.86 -0.06 -17.81
CA ALA A 48 -9.58 -0.68 -16.52
C ALA A 48 -8.16 -0.36 -16.07
N LEU A 49 -7.89 -0.54 -14.78
CA LEU A 49 -6.58 -0.35 -14.18
C LEU A 49 -5.55 -1.33 -14.78
N THR A 50 -4.35 -0.83 -15.06
CA THR A 50 -3.19 -1.65 -15.42
C THR A 50 -2.56 -2.27 -14.17
N PRO A 51 -1.65 -3.25 -14.31
CA PRO A 51 -0.79 -3.67 -13.20
C PRO A 51 -0.05 -2.48 -12.57
N LEU A 52 0.26 -2.60 -11.28
CA LEU A 52 1.04 -1.61 -10.54
C LEU A 52 2.52 -1.65 -10.95
N TYR A 53 3.17 -0.50 -10.95
CA TYR A 53 4.59 -0.34 -11.25
C TYR A 53 5.20 0.77 -10.35
N ASP A 54 6.51 0.98 -10.42
CA ASP A 54 7.25 2.00 -9.67
C ASP A 54 7.04 1.98 -8.15
N VAL A 55 7.13 0.79 -7.54
CA VAL A 55 7.06 0.64 -6.08
C VAL A 55 8.46 0.65 -5.49
N MET A 56 8.79 1.70 -4.74
CA MET A 56 10.08 1.83 -4.06
C MET A 56 9.89 2.15 -2.58
N SER A 57 10.45 1.30 -1.71
CA SER A 57 10.42 1.48 -0.26
C SER A 57 11.48 2.48 0.21
N ALA A 58 11.09 3.39 1.10
CA ALA A 58 12.00 4.33 1.75
C ALA A 58 12.65 3.77 3.02
N TYR A 59 12.24 2.61 3.54
CA TYR A 59 12.85 1.99 4.73
C TYR A 59 14.39 1.99 4.74
N PRO A 60 15.08 1.68 3.62
CA PRO A 60 16.55 1.68 3.59
C PRO A 60 17.17 3.04 3.89
N LEU A 61 16.44 4.12 3.63
CA LEU A 61 16.88 5.51 3.77
C LEU A 61 16.42 6.13 5.09
N LEU A 62 15.52 5.49 5.84
CA LEU A 62 15.04 6.03 7.11
C LEU A 62 16.18 6.13 8.13
N GLY A 63 16.17 7.22 8.90
CA GLY A 63 17.13 7.46 9.99
C GLY A 63 17.49 8.93 10.13
N GLU A 64 18.50 9.19 10.94
CA GLU A 64 19.07 10.52 11.17
C GLU A 64 20.41 10.67 10.44
N GLY A 65 20.69 11.85 9.91
CA GLY A 65 21.97 12.20 9.27
C GLY A 65 21.90 12.47 7.76
N PRO A 66 23.04 12.83 7.14
CA PRO A 66 23.12 13.19 5.72
C PRO A 66 22.62 12.05 4.82
N GLY A 67 21.76 12.38 3.85
CA GLY A 67 21.18 11.41 2.91
C GLY A 67 20.11 10.48 3.52
N ARG A 68 19.69 10.71 4.78
CA ARG A 68 18.59 9.97 5.42
C ARG A 68 17.27 10.71 5.33
N LEU A 69 16.18 9.93 5.35
CA LEU A 69 14.82 10.43 5.42
C LEU A 69 14.31 10.35 6.85
N SER A 70 13.92 11.49 7.41
CA SER A 70 13.37 11.53 8.76
C SER A 70 12.03 10.79 8.83
N PRO A 71 11.86 9.82 9.74
CA PRO A 71 10.58 9.12 9.95
C PRO A 71 9.41 10.06 10.29
N HIS A 72 9.71 11.22 10.87
CA HIS A 72 8.72 12.24 11.24
C HIS A 72 8.24 13.10 10.06
N LYS A 73 8.99 13.12 8.96
CA LYS A 73 8.72 13.94 7.77
C LYS A 73 8.18 13.15 6.59
N ILE A 74 8.40 11.83 6.54
CA ILE A 74 7.96 11.00 5.42
C ILE A 74 6.43 10.90 5.33
N ARG A 75 5.91 11.02 4.11
CA ARG A 75 4.48 11.11 3.81
C ARG A 75 4.12 10.24 2.62
N LEU A 76 2.88 9.75 2.57
CA LEU A 76 2.30 9.20 1.34
C LEU A 76 2.07 10.33 0.32
N ALA A 77 2.26 10.04 -0.96
CA ALA A 77 1.86 10.94 -2.04
C ALA A 77 0.35 11.17 -2.16
N MET A 78 -0.46 10.21 -1.70
CA MET A 78 -1.92 10.32 -1.65
C MET A 78 -2.42 10.15 -0.22
N ALA A 79 -3.18 11.13 0.27
CA ALA A 79 -3.70 11.12 1.64
C ALA A 79 -4.69 9.99 1.91
N VAL A 80 -4.61 9.42 3.10
CA VAL A 80 -5.67 8.58 3.68
C VAL A 80 -6.74 9.51 4.24
N ARG A 81 -7.86 9.64 3.54
CA ARG A 81 -8.96 10.56 3.88
C ARG A 81 -10.02 9.84 4.72
N SER A 82 -9.83 9.84 6.04
CA SER A 82 -10.82 9.37 7.01
C SER A 82 -11.76 10.53 7.38
N LYS A 83 -11.92 10.86 8.68
CA LYS A 83 -12.49 12.14 9.15
C LYS A 83 -11.62 13.32 8.68
N ASN A 84 -10.30 13.17 8.78
CA ASN A 84 -9.31 14.15 8.31
C ASN A 84 -8.39 13.50 7.26
N ALA A 85 -7.64 14.32 6.54
CA ALA A 85 -6.60 13.84 5.62
C ALA A 85 -5.30 13.53 6.37
N HIS A 86 -4.87 12.27 6.34
CA HIS A 86 -3.61 11.83 6.92
C HIS A 86 -2.57 11.59 5.84
N TRP A 87 -1.42 12.23 5.99
CA TRP A 87 -0.31 12.13 5.03
C TRP A 87 0.92 11.46 5.62
N LYS A 88 1.27 11.80 6.86
CA LYS A 88 2.51 11.31 7.51
C LYS A 88 2.38 9.84 7.84
N MET A 89 3.39 9.06 7.48
CA MET A 89 3.39 7.60 7.66
C MET A 89 3.17 7.19 9.12
N GLN A 90 3.78 7.91 10.05
CA GLN A 90 3.66 7.68 11.49
C GLN A 90 2.24 7.95 12.04
N ASP A 91 1.49 8.88 11.46
CA ASP A 91 0.18 9.31 11.98
C ASP A 91 -0.96 8.42 11.45
N ILE A 92 -0.68 7.62 10.42
CA ILE A 92 -1.66 6.71 9.82
C ILE A 92 -1.77 5.44 10.69
N GLN A 93 -3.01 5.02 10.95
CA GLN A 93 -3.36 3.92 11.86
C GLN A 93 -4.46 3.06 11.20
N ARG A 94 -4.66 1.84 11.70
CA ARG A 94 -5.67 0.89 11.21
C ARG A 94 -7.04 1.55 10.98
N ARG A 95 -7.56 2.27 11.98
CA ARG A 95 -8.86 2.95 11.90
C ARG A 95 -8.99 3.93 10.72
N HIS A 96 -7.90 4.53 10.26
CA HIS A 96 -7.94 5.46 9.12
C HIS A 96 -8.18 4.70 7.80
N TRP A 97 -7.63 3.49 7.68
CA TRP A 97 -7.88 2.60 6.54
C TRP A 97 -9.30 2.04 6.54
N LEU A 98 -9.80 1.61 7.70
CA LEU A 98 -11.17 1.11 7.85
C LEU A 98 -12.18 2.19 7.47
N ALA A 99 -12.00 3.40 8.00
CA ALA A 99 -12.86 4.54 7.67
C ALA A 99 -12.80 4.90 6.18
N LEU A 100 -11.61 4.87 5.56
CA LEU A 100 -11.47 5.13 4.13
C LEU A 100 -12.18 4.07 3.28
N GLY A 101 -12.02 2.78 3.63
CA GLY A 101 -12.65 1.68 2.94
C GLY A 101 -14.18 1.72 3.08
N GLN A 102 -14.69 1.97 4.28
CA GLN A 102 -16.13 2.16 4.54
C GLN A 102 -16.70 3.34 3.75
N ARG A 103 -16.01 4.50 3.78
CA ARG A 103 -16.43 5.70 3.03
C ARG A 103 -16.58 5.45 1.53
N HIS A 104 -15.76 4.56 0.98
CA HIS A 104 -15.80 4.19 -0.41
C HIS A 104 -16.52 2.85 -0.66
N GLY A 105 -17.15 2.21 0.34
CA GLY A 105 -17.83 0.93 0.13
C GLY A 105 -16.93 -0.14 -0.49
N ILE A 106 -15.68 -0.23 -0.04
CA ILE A 106 -14.73 -1.23 -0.54
C ILE A 106 -15.03 -2.58 0.09
N VAL A 107 -15.28 -3.58 -0.75
CA VAL A 107 -15.55 -4.96 -0.35
C VAL A 107 -14.71 -5.93 -1.18
N THR A 108 -14.45 -7.11 -0.62
CA THR A 108 -13.87 -8.25 -1.33
C THR A 108 -14.94 -8.95 -2.19
N PRO A 109 -14.54 -9.80 -3.16
CA PRO A 109 -15.50 -10.55 -3.99
C PRO A 109 -16.45 -11.45 -3.18
N ASP A 110 -16.03 -11.92 -2.00
CA ASP A 110 -16.79 -12.71 -1.04
C ASP A 110 -17.56 -11.86 -0.01
N GLY A 111 -17.60 -10.53 -0.19
CA GLY A 111 -18.40 -9.62 0.64
C GLY A 111 -17.74 -9.16 1.95
N GLY A 112 -16.48 -9.51 2.18
CA GLY A 112 -15.69 -9.00 3.29
C GLY A 112 -15.43 -7.50 3.16
N ASP A 113 -15.42 -6.79 4.29
CA ASP A 113 -15.27 -5.34 4.32
C ASP A 113 -13.78 -4.90 4.30
N ALA A 114 -13.56 -3.60 4.57
CA ALA A 114 -12.22 -3.03 4.67
C ALA A 114 -11.37 -3.70 5.76
N ALA A 115 -11.97 -4.19 6.85
CA ALA A 115 -11.25 -4.89 7.92
C ALA A 115 -10.75 -6.24 7.41
N ALA A 116 -11.60 -7.03 6.74
CA ALA A 116 -11.20 -8.30 6.13
C ALA A 116 -10.00 -8.14 5.16
N ILE A 117 -9.96 -7.04 4.41
CA ILE A 117 -8.84 -6.73 3.51
C ILE A 117 -7.55 -6.46 4.30
N VAL A 118 -7.62 -5.61 5.32
CA VAL A 118 -6.46 -5.26 6.16
C VAL A 118 -5.96 -6.51 6.91
N ASP A 119 -6.87 -7.30 7.46
CA ASP A 119 -6.55 -8.53 8.19
C ASP A 119 -5.90 -9.57 7.29
N SER A 120 -6.35 -9.70 6.03
CA SER A 120 -5.69 -10.55 5.05
C SER A 120 -4.24 -10.10 4.76
N LEU A 121 -4.00 -8.79 4.64
CA LEU A 121 -2.64 -8.27 4.45
C LEU A 121 -1.73 -8.56 5.66
N VAL A 122 -2.26 -8.35 6.87
CA VAL A 122 -1.55 -8.68 8.13
C VAL A 122 -1.22 -10.16 8.18
N ALA A 123 -2.23 -11.02 8.04
CA ALA A 123 -2.09 -12.48 8.15
C ALA A 123 -1.11 -13.08 7.12
N ARG A 124 -1.05 -12.51 5.91
CA ARG A 124 -0.14 -12.97 4.85
C ARG A 124 1.29 -12.45 4.98
N THR A 125 1.51 -11.37 5.73
CA THR A 125 2.82 -10.71 5.79
C THR A 125 3.96 -11.63 6.26
N PRO A 126 3.81 -12.45 7.33
CA PRO A 126 4.88 -13.34 7.77
C PRO A 126 5.36 -14.31 6.68
N GLU A 127 4.41 -14.91 5.96
CA GLU A 127 4.68 -15.88 4.90
C GLU A 127 5.30 -15.22 3.67
N VAL A 128 4.83 -14.02 3.30
CA VAL A 128 5.44 -13.22 2.22
C VAL A 128 6.89 -12.88 2.56
N VAL A 129 7.18 -12.46 3.79
CA VAL A 129 8.55 -12.16 4.23
C VAL A 129 9.46 -13.38 4.10
N ARG A 130 8.99 -14.56 4.53
CA ARG A 130 9.73 -15.82 4.42
C ARG A 130 9.99 -16.19 2.96
N THR A 131 8.96 -16.15 2.13
CA THR A 131 9.02 -16.49 0.71
C THR A 131 9.95 -15.57 -0.05
N VAL A 132 9.82 -14.25 0.13
CA VAL A 132 10.68 -13.27 -0.56
C VAL A 132 12.13 -13.43 -0.13
N ARG A 133 12.40 -13.63 1.17
CA ARG A 133 13.76 -13.85 1.67
C ARG A 133 14.43 -15.06 1.05
N ALA A 134 13.69 -16.16 0.89
CA ALA A 134 14.20 -17.38 0.25
C ALA A 134 14.42 -17.24 -1.27
N ALA A 135 13.73 -16.29 -1.92
CA ALA A 135 13.83 -16.04 -3.35
C ALA A 135 14.92 -15.02 -3.72
N LEU A 136 15.61 -14.41 -2.75
CA LEU A 136 16.68 -13.45 -3.04
C LEU A 136 17.87 -14.18 -3.68
N PRO A 137 18.47 -13.61 -4.75
CA PRO A 137 19.62 -14.21 -5.39
C PRO A 137 20.85 -14.18 -4.48
N GLU A 138 21.80 -15.06 -4.76
CA GLU A 138 23.12 -15.02 -4.13
C GLU A 138 23.78 -13.64 -4.36
N GLY A 139 24.41 -13.10 -3.32
CA GLY A 139 25.01 -11.77 -3.36
C GLY A 139 24.04 -10.59 -3.19
N PHE A 140 22.73 -10.82 -3.01
CA PHE A 140 21.80 -9.73 -2.73
C PHE A 140 22.17 -9.01 -1.42
N PRO A 141 22.16 -7.65 -1.37
CA PRO A 141 22.53 -6.91 -0.17
C PRO A 141 21.58 -7.20 1.01
N GLN A 142 22.00 -8.07 1.93
CA GLN A 142 21.17 -8.48 3.07
C GLN A 142 20.70 -7.30 3.93
N PRO A 143 21.53 -6.27 4.23
CA PRO A 143 21.06 -5.11 5.01
C PRO A 143 19.93 -4.34 4.33
N LEU A 144 19.87 -4.34 2.99
CA LEU A 144 18.79 -3.72 2.23
C LEU A 144 17.50 -4.53 2.39
N ALA A 145 17.58 -5.85 2.18
CA ALA A 145 16.45 -6.75 2.37
C ALA A 145 15.89 -6.68 3.79
N ASP A 146 16.77 -6.71 4.79
CA ASP A 146 16.38 -6.69 6.20
C ASP A 146 15.60 -5.43 6.56
N ARG A 147 16.08 -4.24 6.13
CA ARG A 147 15.37 -2.98 6.39
C ARG A 147 13.95 -2.97 5.81
N ILE A 148 13.78 -3.47 4.59
CA ILE A 148 12.47 -3.49 3.93
C ILE A 148 11.55 -4.54 4.58
N LEU A 149 12.03 -5.77 4.74
CA LEU A 149 11.23 -6.88 5.26
C LEU A 149 10.87 -6.69 6.74
N GLN A 150 11.78 -6.14 7.55
CA GLN A 150 11.49 -5.78 8.93
C GLN A 150 10.49 -4.63 8.99
N GLY A 151 10.66 -3.60 8.16
CA GLY A 151 9.72 -2.48 8.06
C GLY A 151 8.31 -2.95 7.72
N LEU A 152 8.18 -3.82 6.73
CA LEU A 152 6.92 -4.45 6.32
C LEU A 152 6.26 -5.20 7.49
N ARG A 153 7.03 -6.00 8.23
CA ARG A 153 6.54 -6.74 9.40
C ARG A 153 6.05 -5.80 10.50
N SER A 154 6.84 -4.77 10.85
CA SER A 154 6.44 -3.78 11.84
C SER A 154 5.19 -3.01 11.43
N ALA A 155 4.99 -2.76 10.14
CA ALA A 155 3.76 -2.14 9.64
C ALA A 155 2.55 -3.06 9.76
N ALA A 156 2.72 -4.37 9.51
CA ALA A 156 1.68 -5.37 9.76
C ALA A 156 1.31 -5.45 11.25
N ASP A 157 2.29 -5.46 12.15
CA ASP A 157 2.06 -5.46 13.60
C ASP A 157 1.25 -4.22 14.04
N ARG A 158 1.55 -3.04 13.47
CA ARG A 158 0.78 -1.80 13.70
C ARG A 158 -0.65 -1.84 13.16
N LEU A 159 -0.93 -2.69 12.17
CA LEU A 159 -2.28 -2.91 11.65
C LEU A 159 -3.02 -3.99 12.43
N ALA A 160 -2.31 -4.87 13.14
CA ALA A 160 -2.89 -5.92 13.99
C ALA A 160 -3.34 -5.39 15.36
N ALA A 161 -2.68 -4.35 15.87
CA ALA A 161 -3.02 -3.65 17.11
C ALA A 161 -4.28 -2.79 16.98
#